data_AF-A0A6B9FN38-F1
#
_entry.id   AF-A0A6B9FN38-F1
#
_cell.length_a   1.000
_cell.length_b   1.000
_cell.length_c   1.000
_cell.angle_alpha   90.00
_cell.angle_beta   90.00
_cell.angle_gamma   90.00
#
_symmetry.space_group_name_H-M   'P 1'
#
loop_
_entity.id
_entity.type
_entity.pdbx_description
1 polymer ?
#
loop_
_entity_poly.entity_id
_entity_poly.type
_entity_poly.pdbx_seq_one_letter_code
_entity_poly.pdbx_strand_id
1 'polypeptide(L)'
;MSVDAHYIVRRNELRSDLRDLDRVALTAAAVTDDGVTMEVGSEGTIVGVWRDGEAYEVEFAEPAGALATVEAMDLRLVKRANA
;
A
#
# COMPACT_ATOMS: atom_id res chain seq x y z
N MET A 1 -10.99 0.63 32.15
CA MET A 1 -11.07 0.65 30.68
C MET A 1 -9.98 -0.28 30.17
N SER A 2 -10.35 -1.45 29.65
CA SER A 2 -9.42 -2.43 29.09
C SER A 2 -9.26 -2.09 27.61
N VAL A 3 -8.03 -1.86 27.17
CA VAL A 3 -7.75 -1.73 25.74
C VAL A 3 -7.54 -3.16 25.23
N ASP A 4 -8.52 -3.70 24.51
CA ASP A 4 -8.37 -4.96 23.78
C ASP A 4 -7.40 -4.73 22.63
N ALA A 5 -6.10 -4.87 22.94
CA ALA A 5 -5.06 -5.00 21.94
C ALA A 5 -5.21 -6.38 21.28
N HIS A 6 -6.13 -6.48 20.33
CA HIS A 6 -6.17 -7.60 19.39
C HIS A 6 -4.92 -7.51 18.49
N TYR A 7 -3.80 -7.97 19.02
CA TYR A 7 -2.57 -8.21 18.28
C TYR A 7 -2.81 -9.44 17.38
N ILE A 8 -3.51 -9.23 16.26
CA ILE A 8 -3.66 -10.28 15.25
C ILE A 8 -2.32 -10.40 14.53
N VAL A 9 -1.55 -11.37 15.00
CA VAL A 9 -0.38 -11.93 14.31
C VAL A 9 -0.82 -12.44 12.93
N ARG A 10 -0.53 -11.67 11.88
CA ARG A 10 -0.49 -12.14 10.48
C ARG A 10 0.82 -11.76 9.76
N ARG A 11 1.86 -11.38 10.47
CA ARG A 11 3.10 -10.84 9.87
C ARG A 11 3.99 -11.86 9.14
N ASN A 12 3.64 -13.15 9.05
CA ASN A 12 4.60 -14.17 8.58
C ASN A 12 4.16 -15.08 7.43
N GLU A 13 2.96 -14.95 6.85
CA GLU A 13 2.51 -15.90 5.80
C GLU A 13 2.04 -15.31 4.47
N LEU A 14 1.99 -13.99 4.32
CA LEU A 14 1.73 -13.37 3.01
C LEU A 14 2.80 -12.32 2.73
N ARG A 15 3.95 -12.76 2.22
CA ARG A 15 4.68 -11.86 1.31
C ARG A 15 3.72 -11.56 0.18
N SER A 16 3.41 -10.30 -0.02
CA SER A 16 2.46 -9.89 -1.04
C SER A 16 3.02 -10.24 -2.42
N ASP A 17 2.17 -10.79 -3.29
CA ASP A 17 2.55 -11.12 -4.67
C ASP A 17 2.39 -9.92 -5.61
N LEU A 18 2.15 -8.73 -5.05
CA LEU A 18 2.15 -7.46 -5.76
C LEU A 18 3.52 -7.18 -6.38
N ARG A 19 3.50 -6.56 -7.56
CA ARG A 19 4.69 -6.26 -8.36
C ARG A 19 4.60 -4.87 -8.96
N ASP A 20 5.71 -4.42 -9.53
CA ASP A 20 5.75 -3.16 -10.28
C ASP A 20 4.64 -3.09 -11.33
N LEU A 21 4.08 -1.89 -11.47
CA LEU A 21 2.99 -1.54 -12.37
C LEU A 21 1.63 -2.16 -12.05
N ASP A 22 1.50 -2.93 -10.96
CA ASP A 22 0.19 -3.30 -10.45
C ASP A 22 -0.55 -2.05 -9.97
N ARG A 23 -1.84 -1.96 -10.33
CA ARG A 23 -2.75 -0.95 -9.78
C ARG A 23 -3.33 -1.48 -8.48
N VAL A 24 -3.26 -0.67 -7.44
CA VAL A 24 -3.67 -1.03 -6.08
C VAL A 24 -4.59 0.03 -5.49
N ALA A 25 -5.31 -0.34 -4.44
CA ALA A 25 -6.09 0.56 -3.61
C ALA A 25 -5.63 0.47 -2.16
N LEU A 26 -5.61 1.60 -1.47
CA LEU A 26 -5.36 1.69 -0.03
C LEU A 26 -6.48 1.02 0.76
N THR A 27 -6.13 0.20 1.75
CA THR A 27 -7.06 -0.32 2.77
C THR A 27 -6.93 0.41 4.12
N ALA A 28 -5.87 1.21 4.30
CA ALA A 28 -5.68 2.16 5.38
C ALA A 28 -5.22 3.52 4.80
N ALA A 29 -5.47 4.61 5.50
CA ALA A 29 -4.98 5.92 5.06
C ALA A 29 -3.44 5.93 5.06
N ALA A 30 -2.84 6.56 4.06
CA ALA A 30 -1.39 6.67 3.90
C ALA A 30 -0.98 8.14 3.79
N VAL A 31 0.21 8.47 4.27
CA VAL A 31 0.79 9.81 4.11
C VAL A 31 1.82 9.75 3.00
N THR A 32 1.70 10.65 2.03
CA THR A 32 2.66 10.79 0.94
C THR A 32 3.97 11.37 1.43
N ASP A 33 5.02 11.27 0.64
CA ASP A 33 6.33 11.85 0.94
C ASP A 33 6.27 13.38 1.10
N ASP A 34 5.32 14.02 0.41
CA ASP A 34 5.01 15.46 0.54
C ASP A 34 4.10 15.81 1.75
N GLY A 35 3.72 14.83 2.57
CA GLY A 35 2.89 15.03 3.76
C GLY A 35 1.38 15.11 3.52
N VAL A 36 0.89 14.81 2.32
CA VAL A 36 -0.55 14.76 2.01
C VAL A 36 -1.12 13.42 2.49
N THR A 37 -2.31 13.44 3.10
CA THR A 37 -3.00 12.19 3.48
C THR A 37 -3.86 11.69 2.33
N MET A 38 -3.60 10.46 1.90
CA MET A 38 -4.43 9.70 0.96
C MET A 38 -5.40 8.82 1.74
N GLU A 39 -6.69 8.97 1.45
CA GLU A 39 -7.76 8.27 2.15
C GLU A 39 -7.88 6.79 1.73
N VAL A 40 -8.52 5.98 2.57
CA VAL A 40 -8.87 4.59 2.25
C VAL A 40 -9.63 4.52 0.92
N GLY A 41 -9.26 3.55 0.08
CA GLY A 41 -9.84 3.36 -1.25
C GLY A 41 -9.16 4.18 -2.35
N SER A 42 -8.26 5.11 -2.01
CA SER A 42 -7.45 5.80 -3.02
C SER A 42 -6.64 4.79 -3.83
N GLU A 43 -6.69 4.93 -5.15
CA GLU A 43 -6.00 4.04 -6.07
C GLU A 43 -4.68 4.65 -6.55
N GLY A 44 -3.66 3.82 -6.69
CA GLY A 44 -2.37 4.18 -7.23
C GLY A 44 -1.73 3.03 -7.99
N THR A 45 -0.54 3.29 -8.52
CA THR A 45 0.28 2.31 -9.25
C THR A 45 1.54 2.04 -8.46
N ILE A 46 1.92 0.77 -8.31
CA ILE A 46 3.21 0.42 -7.72
C ILE A 46 4.32 0.82 -8.68
N VAL A 47 5.25 1.65 -8.21
CA VAL A 47 6.43 2.10 -8.96
C VAL A 47 7.74 1.61 -8.35
N GLY A 48 7.69 0.98 -7.18
CA GLY A 48 8.82 0.31 -6.55
C GLY A 48 8.42 -0.72 -5.50
N VAL A 49 9.26 -1.75 -5.34
CA VAL A 49 9.10 -2.81 -4.34
C VAL A 49 10.24 -2.75 -3.34
N TRP A 50 9.90 -2.74 -2.05
CA TRP A 50 10.86 -2.68 -0.95
C TRP A 50 10.93 -4.01 -0.19
N ARG A 51 12.17 -4.41 0.16
CA ARG A 51 12.47 -5.59 1.00
C ARG A 51 11.68 -6.83 0.58
N ASP A 52 11.74 -7.19 -0.70
CA ASP A 52 11.05 -8.36 -1.26
C ASP A 52 9.52 -8.40 -0.99
N GLY A 53 8.87 -7.23 -0.99
CA GLY A 53 7.41 -7.11 -0.86
C GLY A 53 6.90 -6.90 0.57
N GLU A 54 7.74 -6.40 1.48
CA GLU A 54 7.27 -5.90 2.78
C GLU A 54 6.52 -4.57 2.63
N ALA A 55 6.96 -3.73 1.69
CA ALA A 55 6.35 -2.43 1.39
C ALA A 55 6.50 -2.09 -0.10
N TYR A 56 5.71 -1.12 -0.54
CA TYR A 56 5.64 -0.70 -1.94
C TYR A 56 5.62 0.81 -2.03
N GLU A 57 6.33 1.35 -3.01
CA GLU A 57 6.19 2.75 -3.40
C GLU A 57 5.03 2.86 -4.38
N VAL A 58 4.02 3.66 -4.03
CA VAL A 58 2.78 3.82 -4.78
C VAL A 58 2.66 5.26 -5.26
N GLU A 59 2.55 5.44 -6.57
CA GLU A 59 2.23 6.73 -7.19
C GLU A 59 0.72 6.86 -7.36
N PHE A 60 0.15 7.94 -6.83
CA PHE A 60 -1.27 8.28 -6.96
C PHE A 60 -1.48 9.25 -8.13
N ALA A 61 -2.64 9.13 -8.79
CA ALA A 61 -2.97 9.99 -9.92
C ALA A 61 -3.27 11.44 -9.48
N GLU A 62 -3.85 11.62 -8.29
CA GLU A 62 -4.17 12.92 -7.73
C GLU A 62 -3.87 12.91 -6.21
N PRO A 63 -3.19 13.94 -5.68
CA PRO A 63 -2.54 15.01 -6.43
C PRO A 63 -1.38 14.47 -7.30
N ALA A 64 -1.16 15.09 -8.46
CA ALA A 64 -0.12 14.63 -9.39
C ALA A 64 1.27 14.57 -8.74
N GLY A 65 1.96 13.43 -8.90
CA GLY A 65 3.27 13.19 -8.31
C GLY A 65 3.25 12.74 -6.85
N ALA A 66 2.07 12.53 -6.25
CA ALA A 66 1.97 11.99 -4.90
C ALA A 66 2.51 10.57 -4.83
N LEU A 67 3.61 10.39 -4.10
CA LEU A 67 4.21 9.10 -3.80
C LEU A 67 4.05 8.77 -2.32
N ALA A 68 3.78 7.51 -2.00
CA ALA A 68 3.83 7.02 -0.62
C ALA A 68 4.49 5.65 -0.57
N THR A 69 5.30 5.42 0.46
CA THR A 69 5.70 4.07 0.85
C THR A 69 4.62 3.46 1.75
N VAL A 70 4.00 2.38 1.29
CA VAL A 70 2.86 1.73 1.96
C VAL A 70 3.19 0.28 2.28
N GLU A 71 2.83 -0.18 3.49
CA GLU A 71 3.00 -1.58 3.88
C GLU A 71 2.14 -2.49 3.00
N ALA A 72 2.63 -3.69 2.72
CA ALA A 72 1.93 -4.68 1.90
C ALA A 72 0.52 -5.00 2.39
N MET A 73 0.29 -4.97 3.71
CA MET A 73 -0.99 -5.27 4.32
C MET A 73 -2.04 -4.17 4.15
N ASP A 74 -1.60 -2.96 3.79
CA ASP A 74 -2.46 -1.80 3.59
C ASP A 74 -2.81 -1.57 2.11
N LEU A 75 -2.49 -2.56 1.26
CA LEU A 75 -2.77 -2.55 -0.18
C LEU A 75 -3.64 -3.72 -0.60
N ARG A 76 -4.54 -3.44 -1.53
CA ARG A 76 -5.31 -4.45 -2.26
C ARG A 76 -5.10 -4.30 -3.75
N LEU A 77 -4.80 -5.39 -4.44
CA LEU A 77 -4.74 -5.42 -5.91
C LEU A 77 -6.08 -4.99 -6.52
N VAL A 78 -6.02 -4.00 -7.41
CA VAL A 78 -7.14 -3.56 -8.27
C VAL A 78 -7.00 -4.15 -9.66
N LYS A 79 -5.80 -4.03 -10.25
CA LYS A 79 -5.50 -4.57 -11.57
C LYS A 79 -4.05 -5.01 -11.66
N ARG A 80 -3.85 -6.23 -12.16
CA ARG A 80 -2.52 -6.76 -12.42
C ARG A 80 -1.88 -6.08 -13.64
N ALA A 81 -0.59 -5.77 -13.56
CA ALA A 81 0.21 -5.39 -14.71
C ALA A 81 0.11 -6.49 -15.78
N ASN A 82 -0.10 -6.09 -17.04
CA ASN A 82 -0.08 -7.04 -18.15
C ASN A 82 1.32 -7.67 -18.23
N ALA A 83 1.36 -8.98 -18.50
CA ALA A 83 2.60 -9.73 -18.71
C ALA A 83 3.25 -9.36 -20.06
#